data_AF-A0A1W9X6C1-F1
#
_entry.id   AF-A0A1W9X6C1-F1
#
_cell.length_a   1.000
_cell.length_b   1.000
_cell.length_c   1.000
_cell.angle_alpha   90.00
_cell.angle_beta   90.00
_cell.angle_gamma   90.00
#
_symmetry.space_group_name_H-M   'P 1'
#
loop_
_entity.id
_entity.type
_entity.pdbx_description
1 polymer ?
#
loop_
_entity_poly.entity_id
_entity_poly.type
_entity_poly.pdbx_seq_one_letter_code
_entity_poly.pdbx_strand_id
1 'polypeptide(L)'
;MAGFLLAGSVRFGESVGSEVFFHVGEAEKCEVQPQSELKNLLSRQEGTYGQVISSVALPKETEISITLRDLVRQNLATAFLGEDSDINLSGGTVTQAVILRHNVDVVLKHHNLSTLSIDGATEGTDYLVNLRHGFVKALPGGSIADKSEKSIIYTYADLHGFKIKGAIKNAITVPVLLTGTNLTTNATVRFLAYQAILSPSSPIDFLSEEFAKIELKGTLQIPEGQDSPFEYIEIS
;
A
#
# COMPACT_ATOMS: atom_id res chain seq x y z
N MET A 1 -13.69 -16.94 34.09
CA MET A 1 -13.28 -15.74 33.32
C MET A 1 -12.34 -16.23 32.23
N ALA A 2 -12.87 -16.48 31.04
CA ALA A 2 -12.06 -16.94 29.91
C ALA A 2 -11.38 -15.71 29.27
N GLY A 3 -10.07 -15.78 29.02
CA GLY A 3 -9.37 -14.76 28.24
C GLY A 3 -9.88 -14.69 26.80
N PHE A 4 -9.57 -13.61 26.08
CA PHE A 4 -9.89 -13.48 24.65
C PHE A 4 -8.60 -13.63 23.84
N LEU A 5 -8.56 -14.64 22.96
CA LEU A 5 -7.46 -14.85 22.03
C LEU A 5 -8.04 -15.27 20.69
N LEU A 6 -8.06 -14.35 19.74
CA LEU A 6 -8.67 -14.59 18.44
C LEU A 6 -7.63 -15.03 17.41
N ALA A 7 -7.86 -16.18 16.77
CA ALA A 7 -7.20 -16.54 15.52
C ALA A 7 -8.17 -16.30 14.37
N GLY A 8 -7.79 -15.49 13.38
CA GLY A 8 -8.72 -15.08 12.33
C GLY A 8 -8.08 -14.46 11.10
N SER A 9 -8.94 -14.03 10.18
CA SER A 9 -8.58 -13.43 8.91
C SER A 9 -9.29 -12.10 8.74
N VAL A 10 -8.59 -11.12 8.16
CA VAL A 10 -9.17 -9.83 7.74
C VAL A 10 -9.49 -9.90 6.24
N ARG A 11 -10.58 -9.23 5.85
CA ARG A 11 -11.00 -9.04 4.46
C ARG A 11 -11.49 -7.61 4.24
N PHE A 12 -11.24 -7.06 3.05
CA PHE A 12 -11.77 -5.77 2.62
C PHE A 12 -12.86 -5.98 1.58
N GLY A 13 -13.97 -5.25 1.72
CA GLY A 13 -15.02 -5.27 0.71
C GLY A 13 -14.66 -4.46 -0.53
N GLU A 14 -15.26 -4.80 -1.66
CA GLU A 14 -15.09 -4.07 -2.92
C GLU A 14 -15.58 -2.62 -2.83
N SER A 15 -16.70 -2.41 -2.15
CA SER A 15 -17.34 -1.12 -1.95
C SER A 15 -18.26 -1.17 -0.73
N VAL A 16 -18.65 -0.01 -0.21
CA VAL A 16 -19.60 0.09 0.91
C VAL A 16 -20.93 -0.54 0.49
N GLY A 17 -21.44 -1.47 1.30
CA GLY A 17 -22.66 -2.23 1.01
C GLY A 17 -22.47 -3.45 0.09
N SER A 18 -21.24 -3.72 -0.38
CA SER A 18 -20.95 -4.93 -1.16
C SER A 18 -20.93 -6.19 -0.28
N GLU A 19 -21.44 -7.29 -0.82
CA GLU A 19 -21.31 -8.63 -0.24
C GLU A 19 -19.98 -9.31 -0.63
N VAL A 20 -19.21 -8.70 -1.53
CA VAL A 20 -17.95 -9.24 -2.05
C VAL A 20 -16.78 -8.72 -1.21
N PHE A 21 -16.07 -9.66 -0.57
CA PHE A 21 -14.91 -9.38 0.27
C PHE A 21 -13.66 -10.12 -0.23
N PHE A 22 -12.56 -9.40 -0.33
CA PHE A 22 -11.25 -9.92 -0.72
C PHE A 22 -10.38 -10.14 0.51
N HIS A 23 -9.71 -11.28 0.58
CA HIS A 23 -8.77 -11.56 1.66
C HIS A 23 -7.49 -10.75 1.48
N VAL A 24 -7.09 -10.03 2.54
CA VAL A 24 -5.92 -9.15 2.52
C VAL A 24 -4.64 -9.83 3.00
N GLY A 25 -4.61 -11.17 3.02
CA GLY A 25 -3.48 -11.94 3.54
C GLY A 25 -3.40 -11.92 5.06
N GLU A 26 -2.22 -12.25 5.59
CA GLU A 26 -1.96 -12.30 7.03
C GLU A 26 -1.94 -10.89 7.63
N ALA A 27 -2.89 -10.65 8.54
CA ALA A 27 -2.98 -9.45 9.34
C ALA A 27 -2.40 -9.72 10.73
N GLU A 28 -1.39 -8.95 11.12
CA GLU A 28 -0.76 -9.03 12.45
C GLU A 28 -1.63 -8.34 13.51
N LYS A 29 -2.41 -7.33 13.10
CA LYS A 29 -3.18 -6.47 14.00
C LYS A 29 -4.44 -5.96 13.31
N CYS A 30 -5.55 -5.98 14.04
CA CYS A 30 -6.81 -5.30 13.69
C CYS A 30 -7.42 -4.79 14.99
N GLU A 31 -7.27 -3.50 15.26
CA GLU A 31 -7.70 -2.84 16.48
C GLU A 31 -8.76 -1.78 16.19
N VAL A 32 -9.73 -1.68 17.09
CA VAL A 32 -10.84 -0.72 17.02
C VAL A 32 -10.94 -0.02 18.36
N GLN A 33 -10.95 1.31 18.33
CA GLN A 33 -10.97 2.13 19.52
C GLN A 33 -12.11 3.16 19.45
N PRO A 34 -13.24 2.90 20.12
CA PRO A 34 -14.25 3.92 20.35
C PRO A 34 -13.66 5.06 21.20
N GLN A 35 -13.81 6.30 20.75
CA GLN A 35 -13.30 7.47 21.45
C GLN A 35 -14.44 8.34 22.00
N SER A 36 -14.20 8.98 23.14
CA SER A 36 -15.08 10.01 23.72
C SER A 36 -14.25 11.17 24.24
N GLU A 37 -14.70 12.40 23.99
CA GLU A 37 -14.11 13.61 24.55
C GLU A 37 -14.86 14.03 25.81
N LEU A 38 -14.15 14.33 26.91
CA LEU A 38 -14.75 14.84 28.13
C LEU A 38 -14.71 16.36 28.16
N LYS A 39 -15.87 17.00 28.06
CA LYS A 39 -16.01 18.44 28.26
C LYS A 39 -16.21 18.74 29.74
N ASN A 40 -15.16 19.24 30.39
CA ASN A 40 -15.15 19.55 31.82
C ASN A 40 -15.46 21.02 32.08
N LEU A 41 -16.36 21.28 33.04
CA LEU A 41 -16.56 22.58 33.65
C LEU A 41 -15.62 22.71 34.84
N LEU A 42 -14.62 23.59 34.74
CA LEU A 42 -13.70 23.88 35.84
C LEU A 42 -14.25 25.02 36.71
N SER A 43 -14.19 24.84 38.02
CA SER A 43 -14.56 25.86 39.01
C SER A 43 -13.63 27.05 38.91
N ARG A 44 -14.24 28.25 38.96
CA ARG A 44 -13.54 29.53 39.08
C ARG A 44 -13.75 30.18 40.45
N GLN A 45 -14.37 29.48 41.40
CA GLN A 45 -14.63 30.01 42.73
C GLN A 45 -13.36 29.96 43.60
N GLU A 46 -13.15 30.98 44.41
CA GLU A 46 -12.08 30.99 45.41
C GLU A 46 -12.24 29.80 46.38
N GLY A 47 -11.16 29.03 46.57
CA GLY A 47 -11.15 27.81 47.40
C GLY A 47 -11.35 26.49 46.64
N THR A 48 -12.04 26.49 45.49
CA THR A 48 -12.17 25.30 44.61
C THR A 48 -11.65 25.53 43.20
N TYR A 49 -10.95 26.65 42.98
CA TYR A 49 -10.41 27.08 41.69
C TYR A 49 -9.60 25.95 41.02
N GLY A 50 -10.00 25.57 39.81
CA GLY A 50 -9.37 24.50 39.03
C GLY A 50 -9.92 23.09 39.24
N GLN A 51 -10.89 22.88 40.14
CA GLN A 51 -11.56 21.58 40.29
C GLN A 51 -12.68 21.37 39.26
N VAL A 52 -12.89 20.13 38.82
CA VAL A 52 -13.99 19.77 37.90
C VAL A 52 -15.32 19.78 38.66
N ILE A 53 -16.23 20.67 38.28
CA ILE A 53 -17.60 20.76 38.83
C ILE A 53 -18.53 19.77 38.13
N SER A 54 -18.38 19.63 36.82
CA SER A 54 -19.23 18.80 35.99
C SER A 54 -18.47 18.36 34.74
N SER A 55 -18.75 17.16 34.24
CA SER A 55 -18.15 16.62 33.03
C SER A 55 -19.25 16.02 32.16
N VAL A 56 -19.21 16.32 30.86
CA VAL A 56 -20.09 15.68 29.86
C VAL A 56 -19.22 14.97 28.83
N ALA A 57 -19.47 13.68 28.61
CA ALA A 57 -18.82 12.92 27.55
C ALA A 57 -19.51 13.17 26.21
N LEU A 58 -18.75 13.63 25.22
CA LEU A 58 -19.16 13.78 23.84
C LEU A 58 -18.57 12.63 23.02
N PRO A 59 -19.36 11.97 22.15
CA PRO A 59 -18.84 10.93 21.28
C PRO A 59 -17.88 11.52 20.24
N LYS A 60 -16.78 10.81 19.97
CA LYS A 60 -15.82 11.12 18.91
C LYS A 60 -15.79 9.97 17.89
N GLU A 61 -15.20 10.21 16.72
CA GLU A 61 -15.02 9.19 15.68
C GLU A 61 -14.31 7.94 16.25
N THR A 62 -14.81 6.76 15.87
CA THR A 62 -14.16 5.49 16.25
C THR A 62 -12.97 5.27 15.33
N GLU A 63 -11.80 5.02 15.93
CA GLU A 63 -10.57 4.75 15.18
C GLU A 63 -10.42 3.26 14.89
N ILE A 64 -9.82 2.93 13.74
CA ILE A 64 -9.42 1.58 13.36
C ILE A 64 -7.97 1.58 12.89
N SER A 65 -7.22 0.56 13.29
CA SER A 65 -5.82 0.35 12.88
C SER A 65 -5.61 -1.10 12.46
N ILE A 66 -5.06 -1.29 11.26
CA ILE A 66 -4.82 -2.60 10.66
C ILE A 66 -3.37 -2.68 10.21
N THR A 67 -2.67 -3.75 10.59
CA THR A 67 -1.30 -4.03 10.11
C THR A 67 -1.31 -5.32 9.31
N LEU A 68 -0.91 -5.23 8.04
CA LEU A 68 -0.80 -6.35 7.11
C LEU A 68 0.67 -6.69 6.91
N ARG A 69 0.99 -7.99 6.92
CA ARG A 69 2.34 -8.50 6.65
C ARG A 69 2.52 -8.85 5.18
N ASP A 70 1.44 -9.26 4.50
CA ASP A 70 1.51 -9.69 3.11
C ASP A 70 1.46 -8.50 2.14
N LEU A 71 2.51 -8.35 1.33
CA LEU A 71 2.64 -7.34 0.27
C LEU A 71 2.07 -7.84 -1.06
N VAL A 72 0.80 -8.27 -1.05
CA VAL A 72 0.11 -8.68 -2.29
C VAL A 72 -0.20 -7.45 -3.15
N ARG A 73 -0.35 -7.63 -4.47
CA ARG A 73 -0.68 -6.57 -5.44
C ARG A 73 -1.76 -5.59 -4.97
N GLN A 74 -2.88 -6.09 -4.45
CA GLN A 74 -3.98 -5.28 -3.93
C GLN A 74 -3.61 -4.49 -2.67
N ASN A 75 -2.84 -5.11 -1.77
CA ASN A 75 -2.35 -4.47 -0.55
C ASN A 75 -1.33 -3.38 -0.87
N LEU A 76 -0.42 -3.63 -1.81
CA LEU A 76 0.52 -2.61 -2.31
C LEU A 76 -0.22 -1.45 -3.00
N ALA A 77 -1.25 -1.73 -3.78
CA ALA A 77 -2.08 -0.69 -4.40
C ALA A 77 -2.76 0.18 -3.33
N THR A 78 -3.26 -0.46 -2.26
CA THR A 78 -3.84 0.22 -1.10
C THR A 78 -2.79 1.04 -0.35
N ALA A 79 -1.60 0.47 -0.09
CA ALA A 79 -0.53 1.12 0.65
C ALA A 79 0.08 2.32 -0.08
N PHE A 80 0.10 2.30 -1.42
CA PHE A 80 0.52 3.45 -2.21
C PHE A 80 -0.61 4.40 -2.55
N LEU A 81 -1.85 4.14 -2.08
CA LEU A 81 -3.05 4.88 -2.47
C LEU A 81 -3.12 5.04 -4.00
N GLY A 82 -2.82 3.96 -4.70
CA GLY A 82 -2.57 3.95 -6.12
C GLY A 82 -3.69 3.34 -6.95
N GLU A 83 -3.57 3.52 -8.25
CA GLU A 83 -4.32 2.75 -9.23
C GLU A 83 -3.48 1.59 -9.73
N ASP A 84 -4.08 0.41 -9.71
CA ASP A 84 -3.52 -0.83 -10.21
C ASP A 84 -3.93 -1.05 -11.67
N SER A 85 -3.00 -1.50 -12.50
CA SER A 85 -3.21 -1.79 -13.91
C SER A 85 -2.36 -2.97 -14.36
N ASP A 86 -2.90 -3.80 -15.26
CA ASP A 86 -2.13 -4.87 -15.88
C ASP A 86 -1.11 -4.29 -16.87
N ILE A 87 0.07 -4.89 -16.91
CA ILE A 87 1.02 -4.72 -17.99
C ILE A 87 0.77 -5.86 -18.96
N ASN A 88 0.38 -5.53 -20.19
CA ASN A 88 0.25 -6.48 -21.29
C ASN A 88 0.90 -5.88 -22.54
N LEU A 89 2.23 -5.99 -22.61
CA LEU A 89 3.02 -5.45 -23.70
C LEU A 89 3.51 -6.59 -24.59
N SER A 90 3.14 -6.54 -25.86
CA SER A 90 3.69 -7.44 -26.88
C SER A 90 5.10 -7.01 -27.27
N GLY A 91 6.00 -7.98 -27.35
CA GLY A 91 7.40 -7.79 -27.71
C GLY A 91 7.58 -7.20 -29.09
N GLY A 92 8.71 -6.55 -29.28
CA GLY A 92 9.02 -5.90 -30.54
C GLY A 92 10.43 -5.32 -30.59
N THR A 93 10.82 -4.88 -31.78
CA THR A 93 12.08 -4.19 -32.01
C THR A 93 11.83 -2.70 -32.16
N VAL A 94 12.60 -1.88 -31.45
CA VAL A 94 12.50 -0.43 -31.44
C VAL A 94 13.85 0.19 -31.70
N THR A 95 13.85 1.23 -32.53
CA THR A 95 14.97 2.14 -32.70
C THR A 95 14.68 3.42 -31.92
N GLN A 96 15.57 3.80 -31.01
CA GLN A 96 15.42 4.96 -30.13
C GLN A 96 16.69 5.80 -30.14
N ALA A 97 16.57 7.11 -30.39
CA ALA A 97 17.67 8.05 -30.18
C ALA A 97 17.81 8.38 -28.68
N VAL A 98 19.02 8.25 -28.15
CA VAL A 98 19.32 8.46 -26.72
C VAL A 98 20.66 9.17 -26.59
N ILE A 99 20.75 10.14 -25.67
CA ILE A 99 22.00 10.81 -25.33
C ILE A 99 22.73 9.96 -24.29
N LEU A 100 23.84 9.34 -24.68
CA LEU A 100 24.67 8.53 -23.80
C LEU A 100 25.71 9.39 -23.08
N ARG A 101 26.02 9.00 -21.84
CA ARG A 101 27.04 9.65 -21.01
C ARG A 101 28.01 8.61 -20.47
N HIS A 102 29.26 9.00 -20.27
CA HIS A 102 30.28 8.11 -19.72
C HIS A 102 29.96 7.76 -18.27
N ASN A 103 29.98 6.47 -17.94
CA ASN A 103 29.75 5.93 -16.60
C ASN A 103 28.42 6.33 -15.94
N VAL A 104 27.43 6.77 -16.72
CA VAL A 104 26.09 7.10 -16.24
C VAL A 104 25.07 6.24 -16.95
N ASP A 105 24.27 5.52 -16.17
CA ASP A 105 23.19 4.69 -16.70
C ASP A 105 22.07 5.58 -17.26
N VAL A 106 21.76 5.37 -18.53
CA VAL A 106 20.63 6.00 -19.22
C VAL A 106 19.52 4.96 -19.34
N VAL A 107 18.33 5.33 -18.88
CA VAL A 107 17.17 4.44 -18.85
C VAL A 107 16.44 4.48 -20.19
N LEU A 108 16.23 3.32 -20.79
CA LEU A 108 15.46 3.16 -22.01
C LEU A 108 13.96 3.15 -21.71
N LYS A 109 13.16 3.34 -22.76
CA LYS A 109 11.69 3.36 -22.63
C LYS A 109 11.14 1.99 -22.21
N HIS A 110 11.79 0.91 -22.62
CA HIS A 110 11.40 -0.46 -22.33
C HIS A 110 12.47 -1.13 -21.45
N HIS A 111 12.04 -2.13 -20.69
CA HIS A 111 12.89 -3.00 -19.88
C HIS A 111 12.63 -4.45 -20.29
N ASN A 112 13.31 -5.42 -19.68
CA ASN A 112 13.27 -6.82 -20.08
C ASN A 112 13.63 -7.02 -21.57
N LEU A 113 14.77 -6.43 -21.96
CA LEU A 113 15.30 -6.49 -23.32
C LEU A 113 15.88 -7.88 -23.60
N SER A 114 15.67 -8.40 -24.81
CA SER A 114 16.32 -9.61 -25.29
C SER A 114 17.65 -9.31 -25.97
N THR A 115 17.73 -8.19 -26.68
CA THR A 115 18.94 -7.74 -27.40
C THR A 115 19.01 -6.22 -27.42
N LEU A 116 20.23 -5.68 -27.44
CA LEU A 116 20.50 -4.27 -27.67
C LEU A 116 21.79 -4.12 -28.47
N SER A 117 21.76 -3.29 -29.51
CA SER A 117 22.92 -2.93 -30.31
C SER A 117 22.97 -1.43 -30.62
N ILE A 118 24.20 -0.93 -30.74
CA ILE A 118 24.49 0.44 -31.15
C ILE A 118 25.40 0.35 -32.37
N ASP A 119 25.02 1.02 -33.46
CA ASP A 119 25.80 0.97 -34.69
C ASP A 119 27.21 1.55 -34.49
N GLY A 120 28.22 0.83 -34.98
CA GLY A 120 29.63 1.18 -34.84
C GLY A 120 30.20 1.07 -33.41
N ALA A 121 29.51 0.42 -32.48
CA ALA A 121 29.98 0.24 -31.10
C ALA A 121 29.78 -1.21 -30.61
N THR A 122 30.65 -1.66 -29.71
CA THR A 122 30.68 -3.03 -29.18
C THR A 122 30.38 -3.06 -27.69
N GLU A 123 29.44 -3.92 -27.28
CA GLU A 123 29.14 -4.16 -25.87
C GLU A 123 30.37 -4.70 -25.12
N GLY A 124 30.59 -4.24 -23.88
CA GLY A 124 31.74 -4.60 -23.06
C GLY A 124 33.01 -3.80 -23.35
N THR A 125 33.10 -3.17 -24.52
CA THR A 125 34.23 -2.29 -24.90
C THR A 125 33.82 -0.83 -24.93
N ASP A 126 32.72 -0.51 -25.62
CA ASP A 126 32.26 0.86 -25.85
C ASP A 126 31.10 1.26 -24.94
N TYR A 127 30.28 0.29 -24.54
CA TYR A 127 29.14 0.49 -23.66
C TYR A 127 28.87 -0.76 -22.81
N LEU A 128 28.15 -0.57 -21.70
CA LEU A 128 27.56 -1.66 -20.92
C LEU A 128 26.05 -1.52 -20.94
N VAL A 129 25.37 -2.67 -20.94
CA VAL A 129 23.91 -2.75 -20.92
C VAL A 129 23.46 -3.65 -19.78
N ASN A 130 22.36 -3.24 -19.14
CA ASN A 130 21.57 -4.10 -18.28
C ASN A 130 20.25 -4.41 -18.98
N LEU A 131 20.21 -5.57 -19.65
CA LEU A 131 19.06 -5.99 -20.45
C LEU A 131 17.76 -6.07 -19.62
N ARG A 132 17.85 -6.54 -18.37
CA ARG A 132 16.67 -6.72 -17.52
C ARG A 132 16.03 -5.41 -17.11
N HIS A 133 16.84 -4.43 -16.72
CA HIS A 133 16.35 -3.12 -16.28
C HIS A 133 16.24 -2.10 -17.42
N GLY A 134 16.76 -2.40 -18.61
CA GLY A 134 16.76 -1.49 -19.76
C GLY A 134 17.71 -0.31 -19.57
N PHE A 135 18.85 -0.53 -18.92
CA PHE A 135 19.86 0.52 -18.72
C PHE A 135 21.00 0.37 -19.71
N VAL A 136 21.54 1.49 -20.18
CA VAL A 136 22.71 1.52 -21.04
C VAL A 136 23.62 2.68 -20.62
N LYS A 137 24.93 2.44 -20.57
CA LYS A 137 25.94 3.47 -20.31
C LYS A 137 27.10 3.35 -21.26
N ALA A 138 27.67 4.49 -21.66
CA ALA A 138 28.90 4.49 -22.44
C ALA A 138 30.12 4.35 -21.51
N LEU A 139 31.14 3.65 -21.98
CA LEU A 139 32.40 3.46 -21.25
C LEU A 139 33.43 4.54 -21.66
N PRO A 140 34.14 5.15 -20.70
CA PRO A 140 35.26 6.02 -21.04
C PRO A 140 36.37 5.19 -21.71
N GLY A 141 36.97 5.72 -22.78
CA GLY A 141 37.98 5.02 -23.57
C GLY A 141 37.41 4.17 -24.73
N GLY A 142 36.08 4.02 -24.81
CA GLY A 142 35.40 3.44 -25.96
C GLY A 142 35.20 4.42 -27.12
N SER A 143 34.58 3.93 -28.19
CA SER A 143 34.27 4.67 -29.42
C SER A 143 33.13 5.70 -29.27
N ILE A 144 32.34 5.61 -28.21
CA ILE A 144 31.22 6.53 -27.94
C ILE A 144 31.73 7.73 -27.13
N ALA A 145 31.63 8.93 -27.70
CA ALA A 145 31.98 10.17 -27.00
C ALA A 145 30.98 10.51 -25.88
N ASP A 146 31.43 11.24 -24.86
CA ASP A 146 30.54 11.71 -23.79
C ASP A 146 29.46 12.66 -24.33
N LYS A 147 28.25 12.56 -23.78
CA LYS A 147 27.06 13.34 -24.17
C LYS A 147 26.75 13.25 -25.68
N SER A 148 27.09 12.12 -26.31
CA SER A 148 26.77 11.90 -27.72
C SER A 148 25.40 11.25 -27.87
N GLU A 149 24.62 11.74 -28.84
CA GLU A 149 23.39 11.09 -29.25
C GLU A 149 23.72 9.86 -30.11
N LYS A 150 23.14 8.72 -29.76
CA LYS A 150 23.26 7.49 -30.51
C LYS A 150 21.88 6.89 -30.77
N SER A 151 21.72 6.34 -31.97
CA SER A 151 20.55 5.53 -32.30
C SER A 151 20.78 4.12 -31.75
N ILE A 152 19.96 3.72 -30.80
CA ILE A 152 20.03 2.42 -30.14
C ILE A 152 18.90 1.56 -30.70
N ILE A 153 19.25 0.36 -31.17
CA ILE A 153 18.29 -0.63 -31.64
C ILE A 153 18.21 -1.71 -30.57
N TYR A 154 17.01 -1.98 -30.07
CA TYR A 154 16.82 -3.04 -29.09
C TYR A 154 15.52 -3.81 -29.34
N THR A 155 15.51 -5.06 -28.93
CA THR A 155 14.32 -5.90 -28.92
C THR A 155 13.93 -6.17 -27.47
N TYR A 156 12.64 -6.03 -27.17
CA TYR A 156 12.08 -6.33 -25.85
C TYR A 156 11.12 -7.51 -25.97
N ALA A 157 11.14 -8.38 -24.96
CA ALA A 157 10.27 -9.54 -24.89
C ALA A 157 8.85 -9.14 -24.47
N ASP A 158 7.90 -10.06 -24.67
CA ASP A 158 6.58 -9.93 -24.07
C ASP A 158 6.72 -9.71 -22.56
N LEU A 159 5.98 -8.73 -22.05
CA LEU A 159 5.99 -8.38 -20.64
C LEU A 159 4.57 -8.44 -20.10
N HIS A 160 4.39 -9.40 -19.20
CA HIS A 160 3.17 -9.57 -18.41
C HIS A 160 3.49 -9.30 -16.94
N GLY A 161 2.68 -8.45 -16.32
CA GLY A 161 2.85 -8.08 -14.92
C GLY A 161 1.80 -7.08 -14.49
N PHE A 162 2.11 -6.32 -13.44
CA PHE A 162 1.24 -5.27 -12.95
C PHE A 162 2.02 -3.99 -12.66
N LYS A 163 1.33 -2.87 -12.73
CA LYS A 163 1.85 -1.55 -12.41
C LYS A 163 0.89 -0.83 -11.49
N ILE A 164 1.44 -0.33 -10.39
CA ILE A 164 0.73 0.57 -9.48
C ILE A 164 1.25 1.99 -9.72
N LYS A 165 0.35 2.91 -10.02
CA LYS A 165 0.63 4.34 -9.99
C LYS A 165 0.22 4.87 -8.62
N GLY A 166 1.19 5.11 -7.74
CA GLY A 166 0.95 5.57 -6.38
C GLY A 166 0.51 7.04 -6.29
N ALA A 167 -0.01 7.42 -5.12
CA ALA A 167 -0.43 8.77 -4.74
C ALA A 167 -1.50 9.39 -5.67
N ILE A 168 -2.43 8.57 -6.17
CA ILE A 168 -3.57 9.04 -6.95
C ILE A 168 -4.78 9.31 -6.06
N LYS A 169 -4.98 8.44 -5.05
CA LYS A 169 -6.06 8.54 -4.07
C LYS A 169 -5.54 9.17 -2.78
N ASN A 170 -6.43 9.76 -1.99
CA ASN A 170 -6.09 10.34 -0.68
C ASN A 170 -6.33 9.37 0.49
N ALA A 171 -7.32 8.50 0.32
CA ALA A 171 -7.69 7.43 1.25
C ALA A 171 -8.43 6.34 0.47
N ILE A 172 -8.55 5.16 1.08
CA ILE A 172 -9.49 4.13 0.63
C ILE A 172 -10.71 4.12 1.55
N THR A 173 -11.89 3.89 0.97
CA THR A 173 -13.14 3.76 1.74
C THR A 173 -13.72 2.39 1.44
N VAL A 174 -13.66 1.48 2.42
CA VAL A 174 -14.07 0.08 2.25
C VAL A 174 -14.70 -0.46 3.54
N PRO A 175 -15.61 -1.45 3.46
CA PRO A 175 -15.98 -2.24 4.63
C PRO A 175 -14.83 -3.16 5.03
N VAL A 176 -14.67 -3.40 6.33
CA VAL A 176 -13.66 -4.31 6.88
C VAL A 176 -14.35 -5.43 7.64
N LEU A 177 -14.09 -6.67 7.23
CA LEU A 177 -14.62 -7.87 7.86
C LEU A 177 -13.49 -8.67 8.49
N LEU A 178 -13.59 -8.91 9.79
CA LEU A 178 -12.73 -9.81 10.54
C LEU A 178 -13.55 -11.02 10.98
N THR A 179 -13.07 -12.22 10.66
CA THR A 179 -13.69 -13.49 11.05
C THR A 179 -12.65 -14.38 11.70
N GLY A 180 -13.00 -15.05 12.79
CA GLY A 180 -12.07 -15.93 13.47
C GLY A 180 -12.73 -16.84 14.49
N THR A 181 -11.88 -17.53 15.24
CA THR A 181 -12.27 -18.40 16.36
C THR A 181 -11.58 -17.90 17.61
N ASN A 182 -12.35 -17.68 18.67
CA ASN A 182 -11.80 -17.38 19.99
C ASN A 182 -11.22 -18.68 20.57
N LEU A 183 -9.90 -18.77 20.68
CA LEU A 183 -9.20 -19.98 21.10
C LEU A 183 -9.47 -20.37 22.56
N THR A 184 -9.97 -19.44 23.38
CA THR A 184 -10.30 -19.75 24.78
C THR A 184 -11.70 -20.35 24.93
N THR A 185 -12.65 -19.95 24.07
CA THR A 185 -14.05 -20.40 24.15
C THR A 185 -14.45 -21.34 23.02
N ASN A 186 -13.63 -21.45 21.97
CA ASN A 186 -13.93 -22.05 20.67
C ASN A 186 -15.13 -21.42 19.94
N ALA A 187 -15.60 -20.25 20.38
CA ALA A 187 -16.70 -19.55 19.73
C ALA A 187 -16.25 -18.93 18.39
N THR A 188 -17.16 -18.89 17.42
CA THR A 188 -16.93 -18.21 16.16
C THR A 188 -17.18 -16.72 16.34
N VAL A 189 -16.22 -15.90 15.94
CA VAL A 189 -16.30 -14.44 16.07
C VAL A 189 -16.34 -13.79 14.70
N ARG A 190 -17.23 -12.82 14.56
CA ARG A 190 -17.35 -11.94 13.39
C ARG A 190 -17.36 -10.49 13.86
N PHE A 191 -16.48 -9.69 13.29
CA PHE A 191 -16.47 -8.24 13.42
C PHE A 191 -16.63 -7.63 12.02
N LEU A 192 -17.61 -6.76 11.84
CA LEU A 192 -17.86 -6.07 10.58
C LEU A 192 -17.90 -4.56 10.82
N ALA A 193 -16.92 -3.84 10.29
CA ALA A 193 -17.01 -2.40 10.14
C ALA A 193 -17.64 -2.07 8.78
N TYR A 194 -18.77 -1.36 8.79
CA TYR A 194 -19.57 -1.14 7.58
C TYR A 194 -18.90 -0.17 6.59
N GLN A 195 -18.19 0.83 7.11
CA GLN A 195 -17.43 1.77 6.30
C GLN A 195 -16.20 2.26 7.10
N ALA A 196 -15.02 1.89 6.64
CA ALA A 196 -13.75 2.39 7.15
C ALA A 196 -13.09 3.28 6.10
N ILE A 197 -12.71 4.50 6.49
CA ILE A 197 -11.82 5.35 5.71
C ILE A 197 -10.41 5.07 6.21
N LEU A 198 -9.56 4.46 5.38
CA LEU A 198 -8.21 4.06 5.76
C LEU A 198 -7.17 4.76 4.89
N SER A 199 -6.07 5.16 5.52
CA SER A 199 -4.87 5.67 4.87
C SER A 199 -3.62 4.99 5.44
N PRO A 200 -2.55 4.83 4.65
CA PRO A 200 -1.26 4.37 5.13
C PRO A 200 -0.75 5.28 6.26
N SER A 201 -0.37 4.69 7.39
CA SER A 201 0.18 5.43 8.52
C SER A 201 1.70 5.39 8.62
N SER A 202 2.34 4.49 7.86
CA SER A 202 3.79 4.29 7.88
C SER A 202 4.33 4.15 6.45
N PRO A 203 5.53 4.66 6.17
CA PRO A 203 6.16 4.51 4.85
C PRO A 203 6.58 3.06 4.62
N ILE A 204 6.55 2.62 3.36
CA ILE A 204 7.17 1.36 2.94
C ILE A 204 8.63 1.64 2.62
N ASP A 205 9.53 0.99 3.37
CA ASP A 205 10.96 0.95 3.07
C ASP A 205 11.27 -0.28 2.22
N PHE A 206 11.73 -0.04 0.98
CA PHE A 206 12.08 -1.09 0.04
C PHE A 206 13.46 -1.72 0.28
N LEU A 207 14.28 -1.11 1.14
CA LEU A 207 15.68 -1.50 1.39
C LEU A 207 15.94 -1.81 2.87
N SER A 208 14.88 -1.93 3.67
CA SER A 208 14.99 -2.31 5.07
C SER A 208 15.53 -3.74 5.21
N GLU A 209 16.26 -3.99 6.30
CA GLU A 209 16.65 -5.35 6.72
C GLU A 209 15.46 -6.12 7.31
N GLU A 210 14.38 -5.42 7.68
CA GLU A 210 13.15 -6.02 8.19
C GLU A 210 12.12 -6.28 7.08
N PHE A 211 11.27 -7.28 7.30
CA PHE A 211 10.12 -7.51 6.43
C PHE A 211 9.19 -6.29 6.43
N ALA A 212 9.01 -5.68 5.27
CA ALA A 212 8.11 -4.55 5.12
C ALA A 212 6.67 -4.94 5.50
N LYS A 213 6.01 -4.03 6.22
CA LYS A 213 4.62 -4.16 6.67
C LYS A 213 3.81 -3.00 6.11
N ILE A 214 2.51 -3.21 5.94
CA ILE A 214 1.57 -2.16 5.58
C ILE A 214 0.75 -1.83 6.82
N GLU A 215 0.88 -0.60 7.30
CA GLU A 215 0.07 -0.09 8.40
C GLU A 215 -0.99 0.87 7.87
N LEU A 216 -2.25 0.57 8.14
CA LEU A 216 -3.41 1.36 7.77
C LEU A 216 -4.07 1.90 9.04
N LYS A 217 -4.41 3.18 9.03
CA LYS A 217 -5.19 3.83 10.08
C LYS A 217 -6.31 4.66 9.48
N GLY A 218 -7.37 4.82 10.24
CA GLY A 218 -8.35 5.84 9.99
C GLY A 218 -9.59 5.66 10.84
N THR A 219 -10.75 6.05 10.32
CA THR A 219 -11.97 6.18 11.11
C THR A 219 -13.14 5.42 10.51
N LEU A 220 -14.03 4.98 11.38
CA LEU A 220 -15.25 4.29 11.02
C LEU A 220 -16.40 5.29 10.90
N GLN A 221 -17.16 5.16 9.82
CA GLN A 221 -18.35 5.96 9.56
C GLN A 221 -19.60 5.09 9.56
N ILE A 222 -20.74 5.72 9.86
CA ILE A 222 -22.04 5.09 9.74
C ILE A 222 -22.54 5.32 8.31
N PRO A 223 -22.57 4.29 7.45
CA PRO A 223 -23.17 4.44 6.12
C PRO A 223 -24.69 4.54 6.20
N GLU A 224 -25.30 4.97 5.11
CA GLU A 224 -26.76 5.06 5.01
C GLU A 224 -27.43 3.70 5.29
N GLY A 225 -28.47 3.69 6.12
CA GLY A 225 -29.20 2.48 6.49
C GLY A 225 -28.59 1.65 7.63
N GLN A 226 -27.49 2.10 8.24
CA GLN A 226 -26.94 1.51 9.46
C GLN A 226 -27.15 2.42 10.68
N ASP A 227 -27.29 1.81 11.85
CA ASP A 227 -27.46 2.53 13.13
C ASP A 227 -26.15 2.64 13.93
N SER A 228 -25.08 1.98 13.47
CA SER A 228 -23.78 1.94 14.13
C SER A 228 -22.64 1.78 13.10
N PRO A 229 -21.39 2.17 13.45
CA PRO A 229 -20.27 2.09 12.52
C PRO A 229 -19.70 0.67 12.34
N PHE A 230 -19.94 -0.22 13.30
CA PHE A 230 -19.51 -1.62 13.26
C PHE A 230 -20.41 -2.52 14.09
N GLU A 231 -20.36 -3.82 13.81
CA GLU A 231 -21.02 -4.89 14.55
C GLU A 231 -20.01 -5.95 14.99
N TYR A 232 -20.15 -6.44 16.23
CA TYR A 232 -19.44 -7.61 16.74
C TYR A 232 -20.46 -8.70 17.08
N ILE A 233 -20.24 -9.91 16.57
CA ILE A 233 -21.04 -11.10 16.86
C ILE A 233 -20.09 -12.22 17.29
N GLU A 234 -20.45 -12.87 18.39
CA GLU A 234 -19.86 -14.13 18.83
C GLU A 234 -20.95 -15.20 18.83
N ILE A 235 -20.67 -16.32 18.16
CA ILE A 235 -21.57 -17.47 18.02
C ILE A 235 -20.96 -18.60 18.84
N SER A 236 -21.66 -18.96 19.91
CA SER A 236 -21.34 -20.05 20.83
C SER A 236 -22.02 -21.35 20.43
#